data_AF-F1Z0I3-F1
#
_entry.id   AF-F1Z0I3-F1
#
_cell.length_a   1.000
_cell.length_b   1.000
_cell.length_c   1.000
_cell.angle_alpha   90.00
_cell.angle_beta   90.00
_cell.angle_gamma   90.00
#
_symmetry.space_group_name_H-M   'P 1'
#
loop_
_entity.id
_entity.type
_entity.pdbx_description
1 polymer ?
#
loop_
_entity_poly.entity_id
_entity_poly.type
_entity_poly.pdbx_seq_one_letter_code
_entity_poly.pdbx_strand_id
1 'polypeptide(L)' 'MFKKACALETKLACIEIKKTGKSDKVIMDTLGIKIKSQVYTW' A
#
# COMPACT_ATOMS: atom_id res chain seq x y z
N MET A 1 10.09 -19.57 -0.42
CA MET A 1 9.55 -18.92 -1.63
C MET A 1 8.47 -17.93 -1.20
N PHE A 2 8.87 -16.74 -0.76
CA PHE A 2 8.04 -15.84 0.05
C PHE A 2 7.47 -14.70 -0.82
N LYS A 3 6.15 -14.75 -1.04
CA LYS A 3 5.23 -13.61 -1.18
C LYS A 3 5.56 -12.48 -2.19
N LYS A 4 6.20 -12.73 -3.34
CA LYS A 4 6.29 -11.70 -4.40
C LYS A 4 4.92 -11.33 -5.01
N ALA A 5 4.01 -12.29 -5.16
CA ALA A 5 2.68 -12.05 -5.71
C ALA A 5 1.82 -11.14 -4.80
N CYS A 6 1.87 -11.36 -3.49
CA CYS A 6 1.11 -10.56 -2.52
C CYS A 6 1.57 -9.10 -2.48
N ALA A 7 2.87 -8.83 -2.66
CA ALA A 7 3.40 -7.46 -2.68
C ALA A 7 2.92 -6.64 -3.90
N LEU A 8 2.71 -7.29 -5.04
CA LEU A 8 2.22 -6.63 -6.27
C LEU A 8 0.76 -6.21 -6.14
N GLU A 9 -0.07 -7.08 -5.59
CA GLU A 9 -1.49 -6.80 -5.30
C GLU A 9 -1.62 -5.64 -4.30
N THR A 10 -0.83 -5.65 -3.21
CA THR A 10 -0.83 -4.56 -2.24
C THR A 10 -0.34 -3.24 -2.84
N LYS A 11 0.64 -3.28 -3.76
CA LYS A 11 1.12 -2.09 -4.47
C LYS A 11 0.03 -1.51 -5.39
N LEU A 12 -0.68 -2.35 -6.14
CA LEU A 12 -1.79 -1.92 -6.99
C LEU A 12 -2.92 -1.30 -6.14
N ALA A 13 -3.29 -1.95 -5.04
CA ALA A 13 -4.29 -1.41 -4.11
C ALA A 13 -3.84 -0.06 -3.50
N CYS A 14 -2.56 0.09 -3.15
CA CYS A 14 -2.01 1.36 -2.67
C CYS A 14 -2.16 2.49 -3.70
N ILE A 15 -1.88 2.22 -4.98
CA ILE A 15 -2.02 3.20 -6.07
C ILE A 15 -3.48 3.59 -6.28
N GLU A 16 -4.39 2.63 -6.31
CA GLU A 16 -5.84 2.87 -6.44
C GLU A 16 -6.36 3.74 -5.29
N ILE A 17 -5.97 3.43 -4.05
CA ILE A 17 -6.38 4.21 -2.89
C ILE A 17 -5.76 5.62 -2.91
N LYS A 18 -4.49 5.78 -3.31
CA LYS A 18 -3.86 7.10 -3.46
C LYS A 18 -4.60 7.97 -4.48
N LYS A 19 -5.06 7.41 -5.60
CA LYS A 19 -5.86 8.14 -6.60
C LYS A 19 -7.16 8.70 -6.02
N THR A 20 -7.73 8.04 -5.00
CA THR A 20 -8.94 8.55 -4.31
C THR A 20 -8.66 9.73 -3.36
N GLY A 21 -7.41 10.18 -3.23
CA GLY A 21 -7.02 11.30 -2.37
C GLY A 21 -7.02 10.97 -0.88
N LYS A 22 -7.04 9.68 -0.51
CA LYS A 22 -6.97 9.27 0.90
C LYS A 22 -5.56 9.50 1.46
N SER A 23 -5.50 9.76 2.77
CA SER A 23 -4.23 9.96 3.47
C SER A 23 -3.45 8.65 3.61
N ASP A 24 -2.12 8.76 3.68
CA ASP A 24 -1.22 7.60 3.85
C ASP A 24 -1.58 6.76 5.08
N LYS A 25 -2.08 7.41 6.15
CA LYS A 25 -2.48 6.72 7.38
C LYS A 25 -3.63 5.74 7.14
N VAL A 26 -4.61 6.12 6.30
CA VAL A 26 -5.73 5.26 5.93
C VAL A 26 -5.27 4.12 5.03
N ILE A 27 -4.33 4.38 4.12
CA ILE A 27 -3.73 3.35 3.25
C ILE A 27 -2.97 2.32 4.07
N MET A 28 -2.18 2.77 5.05
CA MET A 28 -1.43 1.90 5.96
C MET A 28 -2.34 1.00 6.79
N ASP A 29 -3.42 1.55 7.34
CA ASP A 29 -4.40 0.80 8.12
C ASP A 29 -5.14 -0.23 7.24
N THR A 30 -5.62 0.19 6.07
CA THR A 30 -6.37 -0.67 5.13
C THR A 30 -5.52 -1.83 4.59
N LEU A 31 -4.24 -1.58 4.30
CA LEU A 31 -3.34 -2.56 3.69
C LEU A 31 -2.43 -3.25 4.71
N GLY A 32 -2.54 -2.92 6.00
CA GLY A 32 -1.67 -3.44 7.05
C GLY A 32 -0.19 -3.07 6.87
N ILE A 33 0.11 -1.98 6.15
CA ILE A 33 1.48 -1.54 5.88
C ILE A 33 2.03 -0.86 7.13
N LYS A 34 3.08 -1.44 7.72
CA LYS A 34 3.72 -0.90 8.93
C LYS A 34 4.66 0.28 8.65
N ILE A 35 5.13 0.42 7.41
CA ILE A 35 6.18 1.37 7.04
C ILE A 35 5.59 2.48 6.17
N LYS A 36 5.56 3.71 6.68
CA LYS A 36 5.07 4.86 5.93
C LYS A 36 5.89 5.12 4.66
N SER A 37 7.21 4.93 4.73
CA SER A 37 8.10 5.05 3.56
C SER A 37 7.71 4.09 2.43
N GLN A 38 7.20 2.90 2.75
CA GLN A 38 6.78 1.92 1.76
C GLN A 38 5.55 2.43 0.99
N VAL A 39 4.60 3.05 1.68
CA VAL A 39 3.46 3.73 1.05
C VAL A 39 3.94 4.90 0.19
N TYR A 40 4.94 5.68 0.61
CA TYR A 40 5.47 6.77 -0.20
C TYR A 40 6.15 6.27 -1.48
N THR A 41 6.91 5.18 -1.40
CA THR A 41 7.60 4.55 -2.54
C THR A 41 6.63 3.87 -3.53
N TRP A 42 5.43 3.49 -3.09
CA TRP A 42 4.41 2.80 -3.88
C TRP A 42 3.43 3.75 -4.55
#